data_AF-A0A445L7N2-F1
#
_entry.id   AF-A0A445L7N2-F1
#
_cell.length_a   1.000
_cell.length_b   1.000
_cell.length_c   1.000
_cell.angle_alpha   90.00
_cell.angle_beta   90.00
_cell.angle_gamma   90.00
#
_symmetry.space_group_name_H-M   'P 1'
#
loop_
_entity.id
_entity.type
_entity.pdbx_description
1 polymer ?
#
loop_
_entity_poly.entity_id
_entity_poly.type
_entity_poly.pdbx_seq_one_letter_code
_entity_poly.pdbx_strand_id
1 'polypeptide(L)'
;MADAVVTGIGAAWQFLNVIMVVKDKVTFETELENLQSILTPIISMLEEIEQLNREANRPREELAPLISKMEEGTQLVSDCSKVRGCLNLCGRYCCKAKLKAFTKSFKNIYSTVMLAQIARDQKDNRRTQMLRDDIQPTSNRDLFLPARKLYIAWVENPDYWRWNSDHPNIGEVAELVKVYFLAVSGWVDTSTLEENTRYEAYLVYSLRNNATGFKNKPVEVFLNVIGHEDQNSKQKVFLEAPATPWTPGETSVTSPLLHGHSVQRDDGWKEVKLGEFLNDQDKELEVGMNHTEGKLKTGIVIRGIQIRPKLQN
;
A
#
# COMPACT_ATOMS: atom_id res chain seq x y z
N MET A 1 21.58 -5.04 -14.22
CA MET A 1 21.06 -4.31 -13.04
C MET A 1 20.90 -5.36 -11.96
N ALA A 2 21.48 -5.19 -10.76
CA ALA A 2 21.39 -6.22 -9.72
C ALA A 2 19.95 -6.37 -9.25
N ASP A 3 19.51 -7.60 -9.01
CA ASP A 3 18.20 -7.87 -8.43
C ASP A 3 18.12 -7.24 -7.02
N ALA A 4 17.02 -6.55 -6.74
CA ALA A 4 16.79 -5.88 -5.46
C ALA A 4 16.80 -6.88 -4.29
N VAL A 5 16.34 -8.12 -4.52
CA VAL A 5 16.36 -9.17 -3.50
C VAL A 5 17.80 -9.58 -3.15
N VAL A 6 18.62 -9.88 -4.17
CA VAL A 6 20.04 -10.25 -3.98
C VAL A 6 20.82 -9.13 -3.30
N THR A 7 20.56 -7.87 -3.67
CA THR A 7 21.16 -6.70 -3.02
C THR A 7 20.71 -6.60 -1.56
N GLY A 8 19.43 -6.86 -1.27
CA GLY A 8 18.90 -6.88 0.08
C GLY A 8 19.51 -7.98 0.96
N ILE A 9 19.73 -9.17 0.42
CA ILE A 9 20.42 -10.27 1.12
C ILE A 9 21.84 -9.85 1.48
N GLY A 10 22.58 -9.26 0.54
CA GLY A 10 23.93 -8.74 0.79
C GLY A 10 23.96 -7.69 1.90
N ALA A 11 23.06 -6.71 1.86
CA ALA A 11 22.97 -5.68 2.88
C ALA A 11 22.59 -6.25 4.26
N ALA A 12 21.68 -7.24 4.31
CA ALA A 12 21.26 -7.88 5.55
C ALA A 12 22.41 -8.67 6.20
N TRP A 13 23.12 -9.47 5.42
CA TRP A 13 24.29 -10.23 5.90
C TRP A 13 25.43 -9.33 6.35
N GLN A 14 25.70 -8.25 5.60
CA GLN A 14 26.71 -7.27 6.00
C GLN A 14 26.35 -6.61 7.34
N PHE A 15 25.08 -6.20 7.50
CA PHE A 15 24.62 -5.58 8.73
C PHE A 15 24.73 -6.55 9.92
N LEU A 16 24.33 -7.81 9.74
CA LEU A 16 24.43 -8.85 10.75
C LEU A 16 25.88 -9.10 11.16
N ASN A 17 26.78 -9.19 10.19
CA ASN A 17 28.21 -9.40 10.45
C ASN A 17 28.80 -8.27 11.31
N VAL A 18 28.50 -7.01 11.00
CA VAL A 18 28.96 -5.86 11.79
C VAL A 18 28.42 -5.92 13.22
N ILE A 19 27.15 -6.29 13.42
CA ILE A 19 26.57 -6.50 14.76
C ILE A 19 27.34 -7.57 15.53
N MET A 20 27.57 -8.74 14.91
CA MET A 20 28.26 -9.87 15.55
C MET A 20 29.70 -9.52 15.94
N VAL A 21 30.42 -8.75 15.14
CA VAL A 21 31.82 -8.35 15.43
C VAL A 21 31.92 -7.34 16.58
N VAL A 22 30.87 -6.52 16.79
CA VAL A 22 30.88 -5.39 17.72
C VAL A 22 30.24 -5.72 19.06
N LYS A 23 29.23 -6.60 19.11
CA LYS A 23 28.37 -6.79 20.30
C LYS A 23 29.13 -7.11 21.59
N ASP A 24 30.15 -7.97 21.53
CA ASP A 24 30.91 -8.41 22.71
C ASP A 24 31.98 -7.38 23.16
N LYS A 25 32.13 -6.27 22.42
CA LYS A 25 33.18 -5.26 22.62
C LYS A 25 32.65 -3.93 23.16
N VAL A 26 31.34 -3.83 23.41
CA VAL A 26 30.65 -2.56 23.72
C VAL A 26 29.70 -2.70 24.90
N THR A 27 29.35 -1.58 25.53
CA THR A 27 28.47 -1.54 26.73
C THR A 27 26.97 -1.44 26.39
N PHE A 28 26.60 -1.60 25.12
CA PHE A 28 25.22 -1.52 24.61
C PHE A 28 24.86 -2.79 23.83
N GLU A 29 25.37 -3.93 24.31
CA GLU A 29 25.13 -5.27 23.79
C GLU A 29 23.63 -5.56 23.63
N THR A 30 22.81 -5.24 24.65
CA THR A 30 21.35 -5.47 24.61
C THR A 30 20.66 -4.78 23.42
N GLU A 31 21.08 -3.57 23.04
CA GLU A 31 20.53 -2.90 21.85
C GLU A 31 20.93 -3.64 20.55
N LEU A 32 22.15 -4.17 20.50
CA LEU A 32 22.65 -4.93 19.36
C LEU A 32 22.02 -6.33 19.26
N GLU A 33 21.73 -6.99 20.39
CA GLU A 33 20.99 -8.25 20.44
C GLU A 33 19.55 -8.08 19.95
N ASN A 34 18.88 -6.99 20.32
CA ASN A 34 17.54 -6.68 19.80
C ASN A 34 17.57 -6.47 18.28
N LEU A 35 18.58 -5.78 17.75
CA LEU A 35 18.78 -5.64 16.32
C LEU A 35 19.05 -6.98 15.62
N GLN A 36 19.91 -7.82 16.20
CA GLN A 36 20.19 -9.18 15.71
C GLN A 36 18.90 -9.99 15.63
N SER A 37 18.08 -9.99 16.68
CA SER A 37 16.81 -10.72 16.75
C SER A 37 15.80 -10.29 15.68
N ILE A 38 15.85 -9.05 15.20
CA ILE A 38 14.99 -8.55 14.11
C ILE A 38 15.56 -8.92 12.74
N LEU A 39 16.89 -8.87 12.61
CA LEU A 39 17.58 -9.06 11.34
C LEU A 39 17.61 -10.52 10.91
N THR A 40 17.70 -11.47 11.84
CA THR A 40 17.73 -12.90 11.51
C THR A 40 16.47 -13.37 10.75
N PRO A 41 15.22 -13.08 11.21
CA PRO A 41 14.02 -13.40 10.43
C PRO A 41 13.95 -12.70 9.07
N ILE A 42 14.56 -11.51 8.94
CA ILE A 42 14.60 -10.77 7.67
C ILE A 42 15.46 -11.49 6.64
N ILE A 43 16.62 -12.00 7.05
CA ILE A 43 17.53 -12.75 6.17
C ILE A 43 16.83 -13.98 5.61
N SER A 44 16.26 -14.82 6.49
CA SER A 44 15.53 -16.03 6.07
C SER A 44 14.40 -15.71 5.10
N MET A 45 13.63 -14.64 5.37
CA MET A 45 12.58 -14.20 4.46
C MET A 45 13.14 -13.75 3.10
N LEU A 46 14.20 -12.94 3.06
CA LEU A 46 14.78 -12.48 1.80
C LEU A 46 15.31 -13.66 0.97
N GLU A 47 15.89 -14.67 1.60
CA GLU A 47 16.35 -15.90 0.96
C GLU A 47 15.18 -16.74 0.41
N GLU A 48 14.09 -16.88 1.17
CA GLU A 48 12.84 -17.52 0.69
C GLU A 48 12.28 -16.78 -0.52
N ILE A 49 12.26 -15.44 -0.46
CA ILE A 49 11.80 -14.57 -1.55
C ILE A 49 12.67 -14.76 -2.80
N GLU A 50 13.98 -14.81 -2.66
CA GLU A 50 14.91 -15.04 -3.77
C GLU A 50 14.67 -16.41 -4.41
N GLN A 51 14.46 -17.43 -3.57
CA GLN A 51 14.16 -18.78 -4.03
C GLN A 51 12.87 -18.84 -4.85
N LEU A 52 11.80 -18.19 -4.38
CA LEU A 52 10.51 -18.13 -5.08
C LEU A 52 10.59 -17.27 -6.36
N ASN A 53 11.41 -16.21 -6.36
CA ASN A 53 11.56 -15.33 -7.51
C ASN A 53 12.29 -15.99 -8.70
N ARG A 54 13.12 -17.01 -8.46
CA ARG A 54 13.72 -17.85 -9.53
C ARG A 54 12.68 -18.54 -10.41
N GLU A 55 11.44 -18.67 -9.93
CA GLU A 55 10.33 -19.31 -10.64
C GLU A 55 9.34 -18.30 -11.27
N ALA A 56 9.38 -17.02 -10.87
CA ALA A 56 8.32 -16.05 -11.22
C ALA A 56 8.79 -14.71 -11.82
N ASN A 57 10.09 -14.41 -11.92
CA ASN A 57 10.66 -13.21 -12.57
C ASN A 57 9.97 -11.86 -12.21
N ARG A 58 9.67 -11.63 -10.91
CA ARG A 58 9.03 -10.38 -10.43
C ARG A 58 10.03 -9.49 -9.65
N PRO A 59 10.34 -8.27 -10.10
CA PRO A 59 11.17 -7.33 -9.34
C PRO A 59 10.42 -6.79 -8.11
N ARG A 60 11.13 -6.67 -6.98
CA ARG A 60 10.58 -6.19 -5.70
C ARG A 60 11.22 -4.85 -5.31
N GLU A 61 10.96 -3.83 -6.11
CA GLU A 61 11.41 -2.44 -5.89
C GLU A 61 11.01 -1.91 -4.48
N GLU A 62 9.92 -2.44 -3.92
CA GLU A 62 9.46 -2.16 -2.56
C GLU A 62 10.42 -2.60 -1.45
N LEU A 63 11.46 -3.40 -1.75
CA LEU A 63 12.51 -3.74 -0.79
C LEU A 63 13.52 -2.60 -0.60
N ALA A 64 13.64 -1.66 -1.55
CA ALA A 64 14.64 -0.59 -1.51
C ALA A 64 14.68 0.19 -0.18
N PRO A 65 13.54 0.57 0.45
CA PRO A 65 13.55 1.22 1.75
C PRO A 65 14.15 0.34 2.86
N LEU A 66 13.96 -0.98 2.81
CA LEU A 66 14.54 -1.91 3.76
C LEU A 66 16.05 -2.05 3.54
N ILE A 67 16.49 -2.15 2.28
CA ILE A 67 17.91 -2.21 1.90
C ILE A 67 18.65 -0.98 2.43
N SER A 68 18.16 0.22 2.07
CA SER A 68 18.75 1.48 2.52
C SER A 68 18.79 1.58 4.05
N LYS A 69 17.77 1.05 4.75
CA LYS A 69 17.77 1.06 6.20
C LYS A 69 18.78 0.10 6.81
N MET A 70 19.06 -1.05 6.19
CA MET A 70 20.11 -1.97 6.62
C MET A 70 21.51 -1.37 6.42
N GLU A 71 21.73 -0.63 5.34
CA GLU A 71 22.96 0.13 5.10
C GLU A 71 23.17 1.23 6.16
N GLU A 72 22.12 2.01 6.47
CA GLU A 72 22.15 3.02 7.55
C GLU A 72 22.49 2.37 8.90
N GLY A 73 21.89 1.21 9.19
CA GLY A 73 22.18 0.43 10.40
C GLY A 73 23.63 -0.02 10.48
N THR A 74 24.17 -0.49 9.36
CA THR A 74 25.58 -0.90 9.24
C THR A 74 26.52 0.26 9.58
N GLN A 75 26.28 1.43 8.99
CA GLN A 75 27.07 2.63 9.25
C GLN A 75 26.94 3.07 10.71
N LEU A 76 25.72 3.06 11.26
CA LEU A 76 25.46 3.44 12.65
C LEU A 76 26.22 2.54 13.64
N VAL A 77 26.16 1.21 13.48
CA VAL A 77 26.87 0.28 14.37
C VAL A 77 28.39 0.43 14.22
N SER A 78 28.88 0.63 12.99
CA SER A 78 30.29 0.93 12.73
C SER A 78 30.76 2.19 13.47
N ASP A 79 29.99 3.28 13.42
CA ASP A 79 30.33 4.51 14.14
C ASP A 79 30.24 4.36 15.65
N CYS A 80 29.26 3.59 16.15
CA CYS A 80 29.17 3.26 17.57
C CYS A 80 30.37 2.44 18.06
N SER A 81 30.94 1.57 17.21
CA SER A 81 32.12 0.74 17.56
C SER A 81 33.40 1.55 17.81
N LYS A 82 33.46 2.77 17.28
CA LYS A 82 34.60 3.70 17.44
C LYS A 82 34.57 4.42 18.79
N VAL A 83 33.44 4.40 19.51
CA VAL A 83 33.28 5.00 20.84
C VAL A 83 33.96 4.10 21.89
N ARG A 84 35.29 4.23 22.01
CA ARG A 84 36.13 3.47 22.96
C ARG A 84 36.45 4.27 24.23
N GLY A 85 36.73 3.54 25.32
CA GLY A 85 37.23 4.08 26.59
C GLY A 85 36.16 4.31 27.67
N CYS A 86 36.53 4.08 28.93
CA CYS A 86 35.64 4.13 30.11
C CYS A 86 35.06 5.52 30.43
N LEU A 87 35.65 6.59 29.88
CA LEU A 87 35.29 7.98 30.17
C LEU A 87 34.35 8.63 29.14
N ASN A 88 34.11 8.00 27.98
CA ASN A 88 33.23 8.56 26.95
C ASN A 88 31.74 8.25 27.21
N LEU A 89 31.23 8.72 28.35
CA LEU A 89 29.85 8.49 28.79
C LEU A 89 28.83 9.12 27.84
N CYS A 90 29.07 10.37 27.40
CA CYS A 90 28.18 11.07 26.48
C CYS A 90 28.10 10.36 25.12
N GLY A 91 29.23 9.92 24.56
CA GLY A 91 29.26 9.14 23.32
C GLY A 91 28.47 7.84 23.44
N ARG A 92 28.63 7.10 24.56
CA ARG A 92 27.87 5.87 24.83
C ARG A 92 26.37 6.12 24.92
N TYR A 93 25.96 7.15 25.66
CA TYR A 93 24.55 7.54 25.76
C TYR A 93 23.97 7.90 24.39
N CYS A 94 24.69 8.71 23.61
CA CYS A 94 24.29 9.09 22.25
C CYS A 94 24.17 7.89 21.32
N CYS A 95 25.12 6.95 21.35
CA CYS A 95 25.05 5.70 20.58
C CYS A 95 23.81 4.89 20.96
N LYS A 96 23.57 4.69 22.26
CA LYS A 96 22.41 3.95 22.77
C LYS A 96 21.08 4.58 22.32
N ALA A 97 20.97 5.91 22.40
CA ALA A 97 19.78 6.64 21.95
C ALA A 97 19.55 6.49 20.43
N LYS A 98 20.62 6.63 19.62
CA LYS A 98 20.54 6.46 18.17
C LYS A 98 20.17 5.02 17.78
N LEU A 99 20.77 4.01 18.41
CA LEU A 99 20.45 2.60 18.17
C LEU A 99 18.99 2.28 18.52
N LYS A 100 18.46 2.81 19.62
CA LYS A 100 17.04 2.66 19.97
C LYS A 100 16.11 3.31 18.95
N ALA A 101 16.41 4.54 18.54
CA ALA A 101 15.62 5.24 17.53
C ALA A 101 15.66 4.52 16.17
N PHE A 102 16.85 4.05 15.77
CA PHE A 102 17.05 3.23 14.58
C PHE A 102 16.24 1.94 14.66
N THR A 103 16.35 1.18 15.76
CA THR A 103 15.61 -0.08 15.97
C THR A 103 14.11 0.12 15.78
N LYS A 104 13.54 1.19 16.36
CA LYS A 104 12.12 1.53 16.19
C LYS A 104 11.78 1.82 14.72
N SER A 105 12.61 2.63 14.05
CA SER A 105 12.41 2.93 12.63
C SER A 105 12.54 1.70 11.74
N PHE A 106 13.49 0.81 12.04
CA PHE A 106 13.75 -0.41 11.29
C PHE A 106 12.59 -1.39 11.43
N LYS A 107 12.08 -1.62 12.65
CA LYS A 107 10.87 -2.42 12.89
C LYS A 107 9.67 -1.91 12.08
N ASN A 108 9.48 -0.59 11.99
CA ASN A 108 8.37 -0.02 11.23
C ASN A 108 8.50 -0.29 9.73
N ILE A 109 9.70 -0.11 9.15
CA ILE A 109 9.96 -0.38 7.73
C ILE A 109 9.81 -1.87 7.45
N TYR A 110 10.43 -2.72 8.26
CA TYR A 110 10.30 -4.18 8.19
C TYR A 110 8.83 -4.63 8.20
N SER A 111 8.06 -4.16 9.19
CA SER A 111 6.65 -4.52 9.30
C SER A 111 5.86 -4.05 8.08
N THR A 112 6.16 -2.86 7.56
CA THR A 112 5.48 -2.33 6.36
C THR A 112 5.77 -3.18 5.13
N VAL A 113 7.04 -3.51 4.87
CA VAL A 113 7.45 -4.30 3.71
C VAL A 113 6.92 -5.73 3.82
N MET A 114 7.02 -6.36 4.99
CA MET A 114 6.53 -7.73 5.18
C MET A 114 5.01 -7.80 5.03
N LEU A 115 4.27 -6.83 5.59
CA LEU A 115 2.82 -6.76 5.42
C LEU A 115 2.43 -6.46 3.95
N ALA A 116 3.24 -5.75 3.18
CA ALA A 116 2.98 -5.55 1.75
C ALA A 116 3.20 -6.85 0.94
N GLN A 117 4.20 -7.66 1.30
CA GLN A 117 4.48 -8.94 0.63
C GLN A 117 3.39 -9.97 0.92
N ILE A 118 3.07 -10.20 2.20
CA ILE A 118 2.00 -11.14 2.58
C ILE A 118 0.66 -10.70 1.96
N ALA A 119 0.39 -9.40 1.90
CA ALA A 119 -0.79 -8.89 1.22
C ALA A 119 -0.82 -9.32 -0.26
N ARG A 120 0.28 -9.14 -1.01
CA ARG A 120 0.35 -9.55 -2.42
C ARG A 120 0.16 -11.06 -2.60
N ASP A 121 0.82 -11.88 -1.78
CA ASP A 121 0.66 -13.33 -1.85
C ASP A 121 -0.77 -13.77 -1.54
N GLN A 122 -1.43 -13.13 -0.56
CA GLN A 122 -2.84 -13.36 -0.28
C GLN A 122 -3.76 -12.89 -1.42
N LYS A 123 -3.40 -11.80 -2.09
CA LYS A 123 -4.17 -11.22 -3.19
C LYS A 123 -4.22 -12.19 -4.38
N ASP A 124 -3.07 -12.70 -4.79
CA ASP A 124 -2.96 -13.66 -5.90
C ASP A 124 -3.75 -14.94 -5.58
N ASN A 125 -3.72 -15.41 -4.32
CA ASN A 125 -4.50 -16.57 -3.87
C ASN A 125 -6.02 -16.33 -3.84
N ARG A 126 -6.49 -15.10 -3.62
CA ARG A 126 -7.92 -14.79 -3.49
C ARG A 126 -8.60 -14.45 -4.81
N ARG A 127 -7.85 -14.10 -5.86
CA ARG A 127 -8.38 -13.73 -7.19
C ARG A 127 -9.45 -14.71 -7.69
N THR A 128 -9.14 -16.00 -7.77
CA THR A 128 -10.06 -17.04 -8.28
C THR A 128 -11.28 -17.26 -7.38
N GLN A 129 -11.20 -16.92 -6.09
CA GLN A 129 -12.37 -16.96 -5.21
C GLN A 129 -13.28 -15.76 -5.46
N MET A 130 -12.71 -14.57 -5.65
CA MET A 130 -13.49 -13.33 -5.84
C MET A 130 -14.22 -13.27 -7.18
N LEU A 131 -13.71 -13.94 -8.21
CA LEU A 131 -14.40 -14.08 -9.50
C LEU A 131 -15.55 -15.10 -9.48
N ARG A 132 -15.54 -16.06 -8.55
CA ARG A 132 -16.59 -17.09 -8.45
C ARG A 132 -17.86 -16.61 -7.74
N ASP A 133 -17.76 -15.51 -7.04
CA ASP A 133 -18.90 -14.88 -6.42
C ASP A 133 -19.68 -14.14 -7.52
N ASP A 134 -20.78 -14.70 -8.03
CA ASP A 134 -21.61 -14.07 -9.08
C ASP A 134 -22.05 -12.64 -8.68
N ILE A 135 -21.34 -11.62 -9.18
CA ILE A 135 -21.75 -10.22 -9.02
C ILE A 135 -22.58 -9.85 -10.23
N GLN A 136 -23.89 -9.78 -10.03
CA GLN A 136 -24.83 -9.39 -11.06
C GLN A 136 -24.98 -7.85 -11.08
N PRO A 137 -25.13 -7.22 -12.26
CA PRO A 137 -25.38 -5.79 -12.38
C PRO A 137 -26.61 -5.36 -11.55
N THR A 138 -26.49 -4.27 -10.80
CA THR A 138 -27.49 -3.83 -9.80
C THR A 138 -28.76 -3.19 -10.39
N SER A 139 -28.94 -3.28 -11.71
CA SER A 139 -29.86 -2.54 -12.59
C SER A 139 -29.23 -1.31 -13.27
N ASN A 140 -29.59 -1.13 -14.54
CA ASN A 140 -29.21 0.00 -15.41
C ASN A 140 -27.71 0.12 -15.77
N ARG A 141 -27.11 -0.94 -16.32
CA ARG A 141 -25.74 -0.99 -16.90
C ARG A 141 -24.59 -0.72 -15.92
N ASP A 142 -24.87 -0.34 -14.69
CA ASP A 142 -23.88 -0.10 -13.64
C ASP A 142 -23.61 -1.38 -12.84
N LEU A 143 -22.33 -1.61 -12.53
CA LEU A 143 -21.87 -2.68 -11.66
C LEU A 143 -21.27 -2.08 -10.38
N PHE A 144 -21.69 -2.58 -9.23
CA PHE A 144 -21.17 -2.15 -7.93
C PHE A 144 -20.55 -3.31 -7.16
N LEU A 145 -19.27 -3.19 -6.87
CA LEU A 145 -18.51 -4.12 -6.02
C LEU A 145 -18.51 -3.58 -4.58
N PRO A 146 -19.35 -4.09 -3.66
CA PRO A 146 -19.32 -3.65 -2.27
C PRO A 146 -17.99 -4.05 -1.61
N ALA A 147 -17.59 -3.36 -0.53
CA ALA A 147 -16.33 -3.60 0.17
C ALA A 147 -16.09 -5.08 0.55
N ARG A 148 -17.14 -5.85 0.87
CA ARG A 148 -17.09 -7.29 1.16
C ARG A 148 -16.66 -8.16 -0.03
N LYS A 149 -16.82 -7.66 -1.26
CA LYS A 149 -16.41 -8.31 -2.52
C LYS A 149 -15.07 -7.78 -3.03
N LEU A 150 -14.42 -6.89 -2.28
CA LEU A 150 -13.09 -6.38 -2.60
C LEU A 150 -12.03 -7.15 -1.82
N TYR A 151 -10.86 -7.29 -2.44
CA TYR A 151 -9.64 -7.50 -1.72
C TYR A 151 -9.23 -6.19 -1.06
N ILE A 152 -9.20 -6.19 0.27
CA ILE A 152 -8.65 -5.09 1.07
C ILE A 152 -7.56 -5.72 1.94
N ALA A 153 -6.33 -5.24 1.81
CA ALA A 153 -5.20 -5.80 2.54
C ALA A 153 -5.46 -5.74 4.05
N TRP A 154 -5.39 -6.91 4.70
CA TRP A 154 -5.57 -7.08 6.13
C TRP A 154 -6.97 -6.81 6.69
N VAL A 155 -8.01 -6.78 5.86
CA VAL A 155 -9.36 -6.35 6.27
C VAL A 155 -10.01 -7.18 7.38
N GLU A 156 -9.61 -8.44 7.52
CA GLU A 156 -10.10 -9.32 8.59
C GLU A 156 -9.38 -9.10 9.93
N ASN A 157 -8.30 -8.31 9.96
CA ASN A 157 -7.58 -8.01 11.19
C ASN A 157 -8.21 -6.81 11.91
N PRO A 158 -8.82 -6.99 13.09
CA PRO A 158 -9.50 -5.92 13.82
C PRO A 158 -8.57 -4.81 14.34
N ASP A 159 -7.26 -5.06 14.43
CA ASP A 159 -6.28 -4.01 14.78
C ASP A 159 -6.07 -2.99 13.64
N TYR A 160 -6.45 -3.36 12.42
CA TYR A 160 -6.22 -2.58 11.21
C TYR A 160 -7.52 -2.08 10.58
N TRP A 161 -8.59 -2.87 10.64
CA TRP A 161 -9.87 -2.58 10.00
C TRP A 161 -11.05 -2.90 10.89
N ARG A 162 -12.17 -2.22 10.64
CA ARG A 162 -13.45 -2.49 11.27
C ARG A 162 -14.55 -2.52 10.21
N TRP A 163 -15.40 -3.53 10.26
CA TRP A 163 -16.63 -3.56 9.48
C TRP A 163 -17.69 -2.71 10.16
N ASN A 164 -18.28 -1.79 9.42
CA ASN A 164 -19.30 -0.87 9.91
C ASN A 164 -20.63 -1.11 9.16
N SER A 165 -21.72 -1.30 9.91
CA SER A 165 -23.09 -1.52 9.40
C SER A 165 -24.04 -0.34 9.66
N ASP A 166 -23.52 0.81 10.09
CA ASP A 166 -24.28 2.01 10.50
C ASP A 166 -25.02 2.67 9.32
N HIS A 167 -24.91 2.11 8.12
CA HIS A 167 -25.60 2.55 6.91
C HIS A 167 -26.63 1.49 6.46
N PRO A 168 -27.88 1.54 6.97
CA PRO A 168 -28.89 0.49 6.77
C PRO A 168 -29.17 0.14 5.29
N ASN A 169 -29.01 1.12 4.40
CA ASN A 169 -29.34 0.99 2.98
C ASN A 169 -28.11 0.77 2.08
N ILE A 170 -26.90 0.70 2.64
CA ILE A 170 -25.64 0.64 1.88
C ILE A 170 -24.92 -0.69 2.09
N GLY A 171 -25.27 -1.43 3.16
CA GLY A 171 -24.57 -2.63 3.57
C GLY A 171 -23.29 -2.32 4.35
N GLU A 172 -22.53 -3.37 4.66
CA GLU A 172 -21.28 -3.24 5.41
C GLU A 172 -20.19 -2.50 4.62
N VAL A 173 -19.57 -1.53 5.27
CA VAL A 173 -18.43 -0.76 4.74
C VAL A 173 -17.18 -1.04 5.57
N ALA A 174 -16.00 -0.95 4.94
CA ALA A 174 -14.72 -1.20 5.61
C ALA A 174 -14.10 0.11 6.11
N GLU A 175 -13.96 0.28 7.42
CA GLU A 175 -13.35 1.45 8.05
C GLU A 175 -11.92 1.14 8.49
N LEU A 176 -10.97 1.93 8.01
CA LEU A 176 -9.56 1.79 8.33
C LEU A 176 -9.28 2.32 9.75
N VAL A 177 -8.85 1.43 10.64
CA VAL A 177 -8.30 1.80 11.95
C VAL A 177 -6.91 2.38 11.75
N LYS A 178 -5.96 1.58 11.23
CA LYS A 178 -4.59 2.03 10.98
C LYS A 178 -3.79 1.06 10.08
N VAL A 179 -3.11 1.57 9.05
CA VAL A 179 -2.10 0.81 8.27
C VAL A 179 -0.99 1.72 7.74
N TYR A 180 0.17 1.15 7.40
CA TYR A 180 1.21 1.84 6.63
C TYR A 180 1.11 1.57 5.13
N PHE A 181 0.59 0.39 4.77
CA PHE A 181 0.36 -0.03 3.39
C PHE A 181 -1.14 -0.25 3.21
N LEU A 182 -1.73 0.41 2.22
CA LEU A 182 -3.14 0.26 1.89
C LEU A 182 -3.25 -0.20 0.43
N ALA A 183 -3.81 -1.38 0.22
CA ALA A 183 -4.14 -1.90 -1.11
C ALA A 183 -5.59 -2.35 -1.14
N VAL A 184 -6.28 -1.94 -2.20
CA VAL A 184 -7.68 -2.26 -2.47
C VAL A 184 -7.78 -2.72 -3.90
N SER A 185 -8.45 -3.83 -4.16
CA SER A 185 -8.60 -4.38 -5.51
C SER A 185 -9.93 -5.11 -5.64
N GLY A 186 -10.56 -4.98 -6.80
CA GLY A 186 -11.71 -5.77 -7.21
C GLY A 186 -11.44 -6.43 -8.55
N TRP A 187 -12.08 -7.57 -8.78
CA TRP A 187 -12.05 -8.26 -10.06
C TRP A 187 -13.45 -8.29 -10.66
N VAL A 188 -13.50 -8.15 -11.97
CA VAL A 188 -14.75 -8.12 -12.73
C VAL A 188 -14.61 -8.97 -13.97
N ASP A 189 -15.58 -9.83 -14.18
CA ASP A 189 -15.83 -10.46 -15.47
C ASP A 189 -16.74 -9.55 -16.31
N THR A 190 -16.20 -9.04 -17.43
CA THR A 190 -16.91 -8.08 -18.26
C THR A 190 -17.96 -8.71 -19.17
N SER A 191 -18.10 -10.04 -19.19
CA SER A 191 -19.19 -10.73 -19.90
C SER A 191 -20.60 -10.34 -19.40
N THR A 192 -20.68 -9.82 -18.18
CA THR A 192 -21.93 -9.29 -17.61
C THR A 192 -22.24 -7.85 -18.06
N LEU A 193 -21.30 -7.17 -18.72
CA LEU A 193 -21.41 -5.79 -19.16
C LEU A 193 -21.78 -5.74 -20.65
N GLU A 194 -22.42 -4.64 -21.06
CA GLU A 194 -22.77 -4.41 -22.48
C GLU A 194 -21.52 -4.35 -23.37
N GLU A 195 -21.51 -5.12 -24.45
CA GLU A 195 -20.45 -5.10 -25.46
C GLU A 195 -20.33 -3.73 -26.15
N ASN A 196 -19.14 -3.47 -26.71
CA ASN A 196 -18.76 -2.25 -27.42
C ASN A 196 -19.07 -0.94 -26.67
N THR A 197 -19.10 -1.00 -25.34
CA THR A 197 -19.40 0.14 -24.46
C THR A 197 -18.14 0.52 -23.68
N ARG A 198 -17.85 1.83 -23.60
CA ARG A 198 -16.75 2.34 -22.79
C ARG A 198 -17.23 2.52 -21.35
N TYR A 199 -16.46 2.03 -20.40
CA TYR A 199 -16.77 2.11 -18.97
C TYR A 199 -15.71 2.89 -18.21
N GLU A 200 -16.12 3.48 -17.10
CA GLU A 200 -15.26 4.14 -16.12
C GLU A 200 -15.45 3.50 -14.76
N ALA A 201 -14.33 3.26 -14.07
CA ALA A 201 -14.33 2.66 -12.74
C ALA A 201 -13.94 3.69 -11.68
N TYR A 202 -14.62 3.67 -10.54
CA TYR A 202 -14.48 4.63 -9.45
C TYR A 202 -14.41 3.93 -8.10
N LEU A 203 -13.46 4.32 -7.25
CA LEU A 203 -13.50 3.97 -5.83
C LEU A 203 -14.47 4.91 -5.13
N VAL A 204 -15.45 4.36 -4.41
CA VAL A 204 -16.40 5.12 -3.59
C VAL A 204 -16.02 4.99 -2.12
N TYR A 205 -15.74 6.12 -1.47
CA TYR A 205 -15.17 6.16 -0.12
C TYR A 205 -15.53 7.44 0.63
N SER A 206 -15.27 7.49 1.94
CA SER A 206 -15.32 8.71 2.74
C SER A 206 -14.09 8.79 3.66
N LEU A 207 -13.82 9.99 4.20
CA LEU A 207 -12.76 10.22 5.17
C LEU A 207 -13.40 10.71 6.47
N ARG A 208 -13.10 10.04 7.59
CA ARG A 208 -13.48 10.50 8.92
C ARG A 208 -12.74 11.80 9.27
N ASN A 209 -13.30 12.57 10.20
CA ASN A 209 -12.70 13.84 10.65
C ASN A 209 -11.28 13.70 11.20
N ASN A 210 -10.94 12.52 11.74
CA ASN A 210 -9.62 12.19 12.26
C ASN A 210 -8.73 11.41 11.27
N ALA A 211 -9.13 11.31 9.99
CA ALA A 211 -8.36 10.59 8.99
C ALA A 211 -6.97 11.21 8.79
N THR A 212 -5.96 10.37 8.63
CA THR A 212 -4.57 10.79 8.44
C THR A 212 -3.93 10.06 7.26
N GLY A 213 -2.91 10.67 6.66
CA GLY A 213 -2.08 10.02 5.64
C GLY A 213 -2.54 10.21 4.18
N PHE A 214 -3.62 10.96 3.94
CA PHE A 214 -4.19 11.20 2.60
C PHE A 214 -3.96 12.63 2.10
N LYS A 215 -3.97 13.63 2.98
CA LYS A 215 -3.73 15.04 2.65
C LYS A 215 -2.46 15.26 1.84
N ASN A 216 -2.62 15.75 0.61
CA ASN A 216 -1.54 16.06 -0.33
C ASN A 216 -0.62 14.85 -0.59
N LYS A 217 -1.16 13.64 -0.51
CA LYS A 217 -0.42 12.41 -0.82
C LYS A 217 -0.98 11.79 -2.09
N PRO A 218 -0.12 11.58 -3.11
CA PRO A 218 -0.54 10.86 -4.29
C PRO A 218 -0.79 9.40 -3.92
N VAL A 219 -1.84 8.85 -4.52
CA VAL A 219 -2.21 7.44 -4.43
C VAL A 219 -2.15 6.87 -5.84
N GLU A 220 -1.52 5.72 -6.00
CA GLU A 220 -1.52 5.02 -7.29
C GLU A 220 -2.87 4.32 -7.45
N VAL A 221 -3.53 4.56 -8.57
CA VAL A 221 -4.71 3.82 -9.00
C VAL A 221 -4.41 3.10 -10.30
N PHE A 222 -5.09 1.98 -10.52
CA PHE A 222 -4.83 1.14 -11.66
C PHE A 222 -6.09 0.45 -12.17
N LEU A 223 -6.03 0.12 -13.46
CA LEU A 223 -6.94 -0.80 -14.13
C LEU A 223 -6.07 -1.69 -15.02
N ASN A 224 -6.11 -3.00 -14.77
CA ASN A 224 -5.40 -3.99 -15.56
C ASN A 224 -6.40 -4.87 -16.30
N VAL A 225 -6.15 -5.10 -17.58
CA VAL A 225 -6.90 -6.04 -18.41
C VAL A 225 -6.09 -7.32 -18.47
N ILE A 226 -6.61 -8.38 -17.87
CA ILE A 226 -5.88 -9.65 -17.76
C ILE A 226 -5.65 -10.22 -19.17
N GLY A 227 -4.40 -10.53 -19.49
CA GLY A 227 -4.00 -11.05 -20.80
C GLY A 227 -3.80 -9.99 -21.89
N HIS A 228 -4.09 -8.71 -21.60
CA HIS A 228 -3.96 -7.59 -22.54
C HIS A 228 -3.17 -6.44 -21.89
N GLU A 229 -1.87 -6.65 -21.68
CA GLU A 229 -1.01 -5.70 -20.95
C GLU A 229 -0.94 -4.31 -21.61
N ASP A 230 -1.15 -4.23 -22.92
CA ASP A 230 -1.20 -3.00 -23.71
C ASP A 230 -2.39 -2.09 -23.34
N GLN A 231 -3.41 -2.65 -22.68
CA GLN A 231 -4.61 -1.93 -22.23
C GLN A 231 -4.54 -1.52 -20.75
N ASN A 232 -3.46 -1.87 -20.05
CA ASN A 232 -3.30 -1.53 -18.63
C ASN A 232 -3.10 -0.01 -18.44
N SER A 233 -3.68 0.51 -17.37
CA SER A 233 -3.56 1.92 -16.99
C SER A 233 -3.13 2.05 -15.53
N LYS A 234 -2.17 2.95 -15.29
CA LYS A 234 -1.75 3.38 -13.95
C LYS A 234 -1.61 4.89 -13.91
N GLN A 235 -2.10 5.51 -12.85
CA GLN A 235 -2.01 6.95 -12.65
C GLN A 235 -1.94 7.30 -11.16
N LYS A 236 -1.43 8.49 -10.84
CA LYS A 236 -1.43 9.03 -9.48
C LYS A 236 -2.59 10.00 -9.30
N VAL A 237 -3.36 9.84 -8.24
CA VAL A 237 -4.51 10.69 -7.88
C VAL A 237 -4.42 11.17 -6.44
N PHE A 238 -5.21 12.17 -6.07
CA PHE A 238 -5.30 12.65 -4.68
C PHE A 238 -6.67 12.37 -4.09
N LEU A 239 -6.72 11.59 -3.00
CA LEU A 239 -7.94 11.37 -2.22
C LEU A 239 -8.31 12.59 -1.35
N GLU A 240 -7.32 13.41 -1.03
CA GLU A 240 -7.49 14.67 -0.34
C GLU A 240 -6.52 15.69 -0.96
N ALA A 241 -7.03 16.45 -1.92
CA ALA A 241 -6.27 17.44 -2.66
C ALA A 241 -5.83 18.62 -1.77
N PRO A 242 -4.74 19.32 -2.13
CA PRO A 242 -4.42 20.60 -1.50
C PRO A 242 -5.57 21.57 -1.72
N ALA A 243 -5.91 22.36 -0.71
CA ALA A 243 -6.74 23.53 -0.92
C ALA A 243 -6.06 24.41 -1.98
N THR A 244 -6.74 24.65 -3.10
CA THR A 244 -6.26 25.64 -4.08
C THR A 244 -6.21 27.00 -3.37
N PRO A 245 -5.18 27.83 -3.61
CA PRO A 245 -5.21 29.21 -3.17
C PRO A 245 -6.46 29.85 -3.76
N TRP A 246 -7.31 30.41 -2.92
CA TRP A 246 -8.50 31.13 -3.36
C TRP A 246 -8.07 32.31 -4.24
N THR A 247 -8.36 32.23 -5.53
CA THR A 247 -8.30 33.35 -6.47
C THR A 247 -9.68 34.03 -6.48
N PRO A 248 -9.80 35.28 -5.99
CA PRO A 248 -11.06 36.01 -6.07
C PRO A 248 -11.44 36.21 -7.54
N GLY A 249 -12.55 35.60 -7.97
CA GLY A 249 -13.09 35.73 -9.33
C GLY A 249 -13.58 34.42 -9.96
N GLU A 250 -13.19 33.25 -9.43
CA GLU A 250 -13.74 31.97 -9.90
C GLU A 250 -15.03 31.64 -9.16
N THR A 251 -16.16 31.91 -9.82
CA THR A 251 -17.46 31.39 -9.44
C THR A 251 -17.37 29.86 -9.34
N SER A 252 -17.71 29.29 -8.19
CA SER A 252 -17.79 27.84 -7.97
C SER A 252 -18.81 27.20 -8.91
N VAL A 253 -18.39 26.93 -10.13
CA VAL A 253 -18.95 25.91 -11.00
C VAL A 253 -17.99 24.74 -10.86
N THR A 254 -18.49 23.63 -10.34
CA THR A 254 -17.84 22.32 -10.33
C THR A 254 -17.07 22.11 -11.63
N SER A 255 -15.77 22.37 -11.64
CA SER A 255 -14.95 22.22 -12.84
C SER A 255 -14.70 20.72 -13.05
N PRO A 256 -15.25 20.10 -14.12
CA PRO A 256 -15.16 18.66 -14.35
C PRO A 256 -13.77 18.20 -14.82
N LEU A 257 -12.75 19.05 -14.76
CA LEU A 257 -11.53 18.90 -15.56
C LEU A 257 -10.26 18.59 -14.77
N LEU A 258 -10.29 18.51 -13.44
CA LEU A 258 -9.15 18.07 -12.66
C LEU A 258 -9.08 16.53 -12.64
N HIS A 259 -8.72 15.95 -13.79
CA HIS A 259 -8.39 14.53 -13.94
C HIS A 259 -7.30 14.19 -12.91
N GLY A 260 -7.67 13.44 -11.87
CA GLY A 260 -6.74 13.04 -10.79
C GLY A 260 -7.14 13.48 -9.38
N HIS A 261 -8.32 14.07 -9.17
CA HIS A 261 -8.79 14.46 -7.84
C HIS A 261 -10.13 13.79 -7.47
N SER A 262 -10.34 13.59 -6.18
CA SER A 262 -11.61 13.09 -5.65
C SER A 262 -12.73 14.11 -5.80
N VAL A 263 -13.94 13.65 -6.15
CA VAL A 263 -15.15 14.47 -6.26
C VAL A 263 -16.16 14.05 -5.20
N GLN A 264 -16.89 15.03 -4.65
CA GLN A 264 -17.99 14.80 -3.72
C GLN A 264 -19.25 14.41 -4.50
N ARG A 265 -19.93 13.34 -4.08
CA ARG A 265 -21.19 12.84 -4.64
C ARG A 265 -22.39 13.41 -3.87
N ASP A 266 -23.56 13.38 -4.53
CA ASP A 266 -24.83 13.81 -3.94
C ASP A 266 -25.27 12.96 -2.74
N ASP A 267 -24.83 11.69 -2.69
CA ASP A 267 -25.10 10.77 -1.58
C ASP A 267 -24.17 10.96 -0.36
N GLY A 268 -23.33 12.01 -0.38
CA GLY A 268 -22.40 12.33 0.71
C GLY A 268 -21.09 11.54 0.67
N TRP A 269 -20.93 10.58 -0.24
CA TRP A 269 -19.67 9.87 -0.46
C TRP A 269 -18.73 10.67 -1.37
N LYS A 270 -17.45 10.30 -1.37
CA LYS A 270 -16.49 10.75 -2.37
C LYS A 270 -16.24 9.65 -3.38
N GLU A 271 -15.87 10.04 -4.59
CA GLU A 271 -15.37 9.12 -5.60
C GLU A 271 -14.06 9.61 -6.22
N VAL A 272 -13.23 8.67 -6.65
CA VAL A 272 -12.06 8.96 -7.49
C VAL A 272 -11.99 7.94 -8.63
N LYS A 273 -11.67 8.42 -9.84
CA LYS A 273 -11.55 7.56 -11.02
C LYS A 273 -10.31 6.67 -10.87
N LEU A 274 -10.50 5.36 -11.07
CA LEU A 274 -9.46 4.34 -11.05
C LEU A 274 -8.93 4.07 -12.45
N GLY A 275 -9.81 4.11 -13.46
CA GLY A 275 -9.44 3.88 -14.85
C GLY A 275 -10.66 3.90 -15.78
N GLU A 276 -10.41 3.63 -17.06
CA GLU A 276 -11.44 3.42 -18.07
C GLU A 276 -11.02 2.30 -19.02
N PHE A 277 -11.99 1.61 -19.61
CA PHE A 277 -11.75 0.53 -20.56
C PHE A 277 -12.89 0.46 -21.59
N LEU A 278 -12.61 -0.17 -22.74
CA LEU A 278 -13.63 -0.52 -23.73
C LEU A 278 -13.97 -2.00 -23.56
N ASN A 279 -15.25 -2.32 -23.37
CA ASN A 279 -15.74 -3.70 -23.33
C ASN A 279 -16.02 -4.22 -24.75
N ASP A 280 -14.99 -4.38 -25.57
CA ASP A 280 -15.12 -4.89 -26.95
C ASP A 280 -15.16 -6.42 -27.04
N GLN A 281 -14.73 -7.11 -25.97
CA GLN A 281 -14.73 -8.57 -25.81
C GLN A 281 -14.86 -8.90 -24.32
N ASP A 282 -15.33 -10.11 -24.01
CA ASP A 282 -15.34 -10.65 -22.65
C ASP A 282 -13.90 -10.75 -22.12
N LYS A 283 -13.64 -10.03 -21.03
CA LYS A 283 -12.31 -9.94 -20.40
C LYS A 283 -12.46 -9.97 -18.90
N GLU A 284 -11.37 -10.36 -18.23
CA GLU A 284 -11.24 -10.16 -16.81
C GLU A 284 -10.49 -8.85 -16.54
N LEU A 285 -11.04 -8.05 -15.63
CA LEU A 285 -10.44 -6.81 -15.17
C LEU A 285 -10.02 -6.93 -13.73
N GLU A 286 -8.89 -6.30 -13.42
CA GLU A 286 -8.47 -5.99 -12.06
C GLU A 286 -8.43 -4.47 -11.91
N VAL A 287 -9.15 -3.94 -10.92
CA VAL A 287 -9.25 -2.49 -10.71
C VAL A 287 -9.04 -2.16 -9.24
N GLY A 288 -8.30 -1.09 -8.96
CA GLY A 288 -7.98 -0.79 -7.57
C GLY A 288 -7.02 0.36 -7.35
N MET A 289 -6.49 0.41 -6.13
CA MET A 289 -5.51 1.40 -5.71
C MET A 289 -4.46 0.83 -4.75
N ASN A 290 -3.28 1.42 -4.77
CA ASN A 290 -2.18 1.20 -3.84
C ASN A 290 -1.73 2.53 -3.25
N HIS A 291 -1.72 2.62 -1.92
CA HIS A 291 -1.14 3.73 -1.18
C HIS A 291 0.00 3.22 -0.30
N THR A 292 1.19 3.20 -0.88
CA THR A 292 2.42 2.68 -0.28
C THR A 292 3.28 3.79 0.33
N GLU A 293 3.12 5.03 -0.13
CA GLU A 293 3.92 6.16 0.30
C GLU A 293 3.44 6.73 1.65
N GLY A 294 4.37 7.31 2.42
CA GLY A 294 4.05 8.21 3.53
C GLY A 294 3.95 7.59 4.93
N LYS A 295 3.17 8.26 5.79
CA LYS A 295 3.02 7.94 7.22
C LYS A 295 1.84 6.96 7.43
N LEU A 296 1.58 6.65 8.70
CA LEU A 296 0.40 5.91 9.15
C LEU A 296 -0.89 6.51 8.55
N LYS A 297 -1.70 5.64 7.96
CA LYS A 297 -3.00 5.96 7.34
C LYS A 297 -4.10 5.49 8.27
N THR A 298 -5.10 6.32 8.49
CA THR A 298 -6.25 6.02 9.36
C THR A 298 -7.51 6.67 8.81
N GLY A 299 -8.69 6.14 9.15
CA GLY A 299 -9.96 6.86 8.99
C GLY A 299 -10.54 6.94 7.58
N ILE A 300 -10.01 6.22 6.58
CA ILE A 300 -10.72 6.03 5.31
C ILE A 300 -11.81 4.96 5.49
N VAL A 301 -13.00 5.22 4.94
CA VAL A 301 -14.11 4.27 4.91
C VAL A 301 -14.37 3.91 3.46
N ILE A 302 -14.24 2.64 3.11
CA ILE A 302 -14.42 2.14 1.75
C ILE A 302 -15.83 1.56 1.63
N ARG A 303 -16.61 2.09 0.71
CA ARG A 303 -17.93 1.55 0.35
C ARG A 303 -17.80 0.45 -0.69
N GLY A 304 -16.99 0.69 -1.71
CA GLY A 304 -16.89 -0.22 -2.85
C GLY A 304 -16.24 0.41 -4.09
N ILE A 305 -16.29 -0.33 -5.19
CA ILE A 305 -15.92 0.15 -6.52
C ILE A 305 -17.17 0.16 -7.40
N GLN A 306 -17.43 1.28 -8.07
CA GLN A 306 -18.52 1.42 -9.03
C GLN A 306 -17.95 1.46 -10.45
N ILE A 307 -18.51 0.67 -11.35
CA ILE A 307 -18.21 0.67 -12.78
C ILE A 307 -19.48 1.09 -13.51
N ARG A 308 -19.38 2.15 -14.34
CA ARG A 308 -20.52 2.71 -15.06
C ARG A 308 -20.18 3.03 -16.52
N PRO A 309 -21.14 2.96 -17.45
CA PRO A 309 -20.92 3.39 -18.83
C PRO A 309 -20.50 4.85 -18.87
N LYS A 310 -19.51 5.15 -19.71
CA LYS A 310 -19.13 6.52 -20.04
C LYS A 310 -20.20 7.08 -20.98
N LEU A 311 -20.95 8.07 -20.51
CA LEU A 311 -21.93 8.76 -21.34
C LEU A 311 -21.20 9.35 -22.56
N GLN A 312 -21.58 8.90 -23.76
CA GLN A 312 -21.17 9.56 -24.99
C GLN A 312 -21.97 10.87 -25.06
N ASN A 313 -21.29 12.00 -24.90
CA ASN A 313 -21.83 13.31 -25.24
C ASN A 313 -21.89 13.47 -26.76
#